data_AF-A0A9E3BHI9-F1
#
_entry.id   AF-A0A9E3BHI9-F1
#
_cell.length_a   1.000
_cell.length_b   1.000
_cell.length_c   1.000
_cell.angle_alpha   90.00
_cell.angle_beta   90.00
_cell.angle_gamma   90.00
#
_symmetry.space_group_name_H-M   'P 1'
#
loop_
_entity.id
_entity.type
_entity.pdbx_description
1 polymer ?
#
loop_
_entity_poly.entity_id
_entity_poly.type
_entity_poly.pdbx_seq_one_letter_code
_entity_poly.pdbx_strand_id
1 'polypeptide(L)'
;DRLTNQRYLVGDTITEADVRLFTTLARFDPVYHGHFKCNRSKLSEMPVLWAYARDLFQTPGFGDTIDFVQIKQHYYIVHADINPTHIVPKGPQLANWLTQHGREALGGNAFGEGTPPGPPPEAETVPVGHSA
;
A
#
# COMPACT_ATOMS: atom_id res chain seq x y z
N ASP A 1 2.62 14.15 11.12
CA ASP A 1 2.90 14.44 12.54
C ASP A 1 3.09 13.18 13.37
N ARG A 2 2.05 12.37 13.61
CA ARG A 2 2.19 11.14 14.43
C ARG A 2 3.32 10.20 13.95
N LEU A 3 3.27 9.78 12.69
CA LEU A 3 4.25 8.86 12.10
C LEU A 3 5.62 9.50 11.83
N THR A 4 5.80 10.81 12.07
CA THR A 4 7.10 11.46 11.93
C THR A 4 8.09 10.92 12.97
N ASN A 5 7.61 10.65 14.19
CA ASN A 5 8.44 10.22 15.33
C ASN A 5 8.16 8.79 15.79
N GLN A 6 7.25 8.07 15.13
CA GLN A 6 6.86 6.70 15.47
C GLN A 6 6.82 5.83 14.22
N ARG A 7 7.35 4.61 14.31
CA ARG A 7 7.42 3.68 13.17
C ARG A 7 6.04 3.14 12.77
N TYR A 8 5.19 2.81 13.73
CA TYR A 8 3.83 2.31 13.52
C TYR A 8 2.80 3.23 14.17
N LEU A 9 1.51 2.98 13.89
CA LEU A 9 0.44 3.81 14.41
C LEU A 9 0.27 3.70 15.93
N VAL A 10 0.55 2.55 16.54
CA VAL A 10 0.35 2.33 17.98
C VAL A 10 1.52 1.54 18.55
N GLY A 11 2.29 2.15 19.45
CA GLY A 11 3.43 1.49 20.10
C GLY A 11 4.61 1.26 19.15
N ASP A 12 5.26 0.12 19.33
CA ASP A 12 6.51 -0.29 18.68
C ASP A 12 6.37 -1.50 17.74
N THR A 13 5.15 -2.03 17.59
CA THR A 13 4.81 -3.21 16.77
C THR A 13 3.74 -2.86 15.73
N ILE A 14 3.61 -3.71 14.69
CA ILE A 14 2.47 -3.61 13.76
C ILE A 14 1.20 -4.03 14.50
N THR A 15 0.14 -3.24 14.31
CA THR A 15 -1.17 -3.51 14.91
C THR A 15 -2.27 -3.52 13.85
N GLU A 16 -3.47 -3.91 14.27
CA GLU A 16 -4.70 -3.80 13.48
C GLU A 16 -4.92 -2.39 12.90
N ALA A 17 -4.46 -1.33 13.60
CA ALA A 17 -4.56 0.03 13.10
C ALA A 17 -3.74 0.21 11.80
N ASP A 18 -2.55 -0.37 11.75
CA ASP A 18 -1.66 -0.30 10.59
C ASP A 18 -2.23 -1.06 9.39
N VAL A 19 -2.80 -2.24 9.64
CA VAL A 19 -3.50 -3.04 8.61
C VAL A 19 -4.66 -2.24 8.01
N ARG A 20 -5.49 -1.62 8.85
CA ARG A 20 -6.63 -0.82 8.39
C ARG A 20 -6.20 0.39 7.57
N LEU A 21 -5.16 1.11 7.99
CA LEU A 21 -4.66 2.26 7.24
C LEU A 21 -4.02 1.82 5.92
N PHE A 22 -3.22 0.75 5.94
CA PHE A 22 -2.48 0.27 4.78
C PHE A 22 -3.38 0.00 3.56
N THR A 23 -4.51 -0.68 3.77
CA THR A 23 -5.44 -1.01 2.66
C THR A 23 -5.92 0.22 1.90
N THR A 24 -6.02 1.37 2.57
CA THR A 24 -6.37 2.66 1.97
C THR A 24 -5.17 3.26 1.26
N LEU A 25 -3.99 3.28 1.88
CA LEU A 25 -2.76 3.82 1.30
C LEU A 25 -2.36 3.08 0.01
N ALA A 26 -2.45 1.75 0.00
CA ALA A 26 -2.15 0.92 -1.17
C ALA A 26 -2.99 1.30 -2.41
N ARG A 27 -4.22 1.77 -2.20
CA ARG A 27 -5.15 2.15 -3.28
C ARG A 27 -5.10 3.64 -3.64
N PHE A 28 -4.36 4.44 -2.88
CA PHE A 28 -4.42 5.90 -2.97
C PHE A 28 -3.94 6.42 -4.33
N ASP A 29 -2.69 6.16 -4.71
CA ASP A 29 -2.16 6.63 -6.01
C ASP A 29 -2.76 5.92 -7.23
N PRO A 30 -2.99 4.59 -7.22
CA PRO A 30 -3.59 3.89 -8.35
C PRO A 30 -5.04 4.25 -8.63
N VAL A 31 -5.80 4.62 -7.60
CA VAL A 31 -7.25 4.84 -7.69
C VAL A 31 -7.66 6.18 -7.09
N TYR A 32 -7.58 6.34 -5.76
CA TYR A 32 -8.31 7.41 -5.07
C TYR A 32 -7.88 8.82 -5.51
N HIS A 33 -6.59 9.02 -5.75
CA HIS A 33 -6.05 10.29 -6.22
C HIS A 33 -6.73 10.75 -7.52
N GLY A 34 -6.89 9.84 -8.50
CA GLY A 34 -7.51 10.14 -9.79
C GLY A 34 -9.02 9.95 -9.77
N HIS A 35 -9.46 8.71 -9.59
CA HIS A 35 -10.86 8.28 -9.69
C HIS A 35 -11.78 9.05 -8.73
N PHE A 36 -11.35 9.18 -7.46
CA PHE A 36 -12.10 9.89 -6.42
C PHE A 36 -11.67 11.35 -6.25
N LYS A 37 -10.73 11.83 -7.06
CA LYS A 37 -10.25 13.22 -7.03
C LYS A 37 -9.69 13.64 -5.66
N CYS A 38 -9.15 12.71 -4.89
CA CYS A 38 -8.44 12.99 -3.64
C CYS A 38 -7.03 13.56 -3.93
N ASN A 39 -6.96 14.69 -4.62
CA ASN A 39 -5.81 15.09 -5.43
C ASN A 39 -5.03 16.32 -4.91
N ARG A 40 -5.00 16.55 -3.59
CA ARG A 40 -4.11 17.58 -3.02
C ARG A 40 -2.63 17.28 -3.35
N SER A 41 -2.25 16.02 -3.19
CA SER A 41 -0.94 15.48 -3.54
C SER A 41 -1.05 13.96 -3.62
N LYS A 42 -0.17 13.31 -4.39
CA LYS A 42 -0.03 11.84 -4.37
C LYS A 42 0.48 11.36 -3.02
N LEU A 43 0.25 10.10 -2.70
CA LEU A 43 0.86 9.44 -1.56
C LEU A 43 2.38 9.49 -1.66
N SER A 44 2.94 9.22 -2.85
CA SER A 44 4.39 9.28 -3.07
C SER A 44 5.04 10.64 -2.79
N GLU A 45 4.24 11.71 -2.73
CA GLU A 45 4.68 13.09 -2.44
C GLU A 45 4.53 13.45 -0.96
N MET A 46 4.05 12.53 -0.11
CA MET A 46 3.91 12.71 1.33
C MET A 46 5.02 11.91 2.05
N PRO A 47 6.21 12.47 2.32
CA PRO A 47 7.43 11.68 2.58
C PRO A 47 7.30 10.69 3.74
N VAL A 48 6.70 11.13 4.85
CA VAL A 48 6.52 10.29 6.05
C VAL A 48 5.49 9.17 5.81
N LEU A 49 4.35 9.50 5.20
CA LEU A 49 3.31 8.50 4.90
C LEU A 49 3.76 7.52 3.82
N TRP A 50 4.54 7.99 2.84
CA TRP A 50 5.07 7.15 1.78
C TRP A 50 6.15 6.19 2.29
N ALA A 51 7.04 6.65 3.17
CA ALA A 51 8.00 5.77 3.83
C ALA A 51 7.27 4.72 4.68
N TYR A 52 6.26 5.11 5.45
CA TYR A 52 5.42 4.20 6.23
C TYR A 52 4.68 3.16 5.35
N ALA A 53 4.07 3.60 4.25
CA ALA A 53 3.35 2.71 3.35
C ALA A 53 4.28 1.66 2.72
N ARG A 54 5.49 2.05 2.32
CA ARG A 54 6.51 1.14 1.76
C ARG A 54 7.06 0.16 2.80
N ASP A 55 7.27 0.61 4.05
CA ASP A 55 7.68 -0.26 5.18
C ASP A 55 6.66 -1.39 5.37
N LEU A 56 5.36 -1.05 5.40
CA LEU A 56 4.30 -2.06 5.44
C LEU A 56 4.25 -2.90 4.18
N PHE A 57 4.28 -2.30 2.99
CA PHE A 57 4.22 -3.05 1.72
C PHE A 57 5.34 -4.11 1.60
N GLN A 58 6.55 -3.77 2.03
CA GLN A 58 7.72 -4.66 2.00
C GLN A 58 7.73 -5.66 3.17
N THR A 59 6.81 -5.55 4.14
CA THR A 59 6.63 -6.51 5.23
C THR A 59 5.84 -7.72 4.73
N PRO A 60 6.27 -8.98 5.00
CA PRO A 60 5.52 -10.17 4.61
C PRO A 60 4.09 -10.17 5.15
N GLY A 61 3.13 -10.58 4.31
CA GLY A 61 1.69 -10.56 4.58
C GLY A 61 0.97 -9.26 4.18
N PHE A 62 1.70 -8.26 3.66
CA PHE A 62 1.12 -7.01 3.17
C PHE A 62 1.19 -6.91 1.65
N GLY A 63 2.35 -6.56 1.07
CA GLY A 63 2.47 -6.33 -0.38
C GLY A 63 2.24 -7.57 -1.23
N ASP A 64 2.52 -8.75 -0.67
CA ASP A 64 2.24 -10.06 -1.27
C ASP A 64 0.74 -10.40 -1.38
N THR A 65 -0.14 -9.56 -0.82
CA THR A 65 -1.60 -9.66 -0.94
C THR A 65 -2.19 -8.58 -1.86
N ILE A 66 -1.37 -7.70 -2.44
CA ILE A 66 -1.84 -6.55 -3.23
C ILE A 66 -1.78 -6.83 -4.74
N ASP A 67 -2.95 -7.02 -5.34
CA ASP A 67 -3.13 -7.05 -6.79
C ASP A 67 -3.61 -5.67 -7.31
N PHE A 68 -2.68 -4.88 -7.85
CA PHE A 68 -3.00 -3.54 -8.36
C PHE A 68 -3.85 -3.58 -9.64
N VAL A 69 -3.76 -4.65 -10.43
CA VAL A 69 -4.55 -4.80 -11.67
C VAL A 69 -6.02 -4.98 -11.31
N GLN A 70 -6.34 -5.92 -10.43
CA GLN A 70 -7.72 -6.15 -9.97
C GLN A 70 -8.28 -4.95 -9.22
N ILE A 71 -7.47 -4.30 -8.37
CA ILE A 71 -7.85 -3.05 -7.70
C ILE A 71 -8.30 -2.02 -8.74
N LYS A 72 -7.47 -1.72 -9.75
CA LYS A 72 -7.81 -0.71 -10.74
C LYS A 72 -9.01 -1.12 -11.60
N GLN A 73 -9.07 -2.36 -12.04
CA GLN A 73 -10.21 -2.88 -12.82
C GLN A 73 -11.52 -2.69 -12.08
N HIS A 74 -11.59 -3.07 -10.80
CA HIS A 74 -12.80 -2.92 -10.01
C HIS A 74 -13.27 -1.46 -10.00
N TYR A 75 -12.42 -0.53 -9.58
CA TYR A 75 -12.83 0.86 -9.44
C TYR A 75 -13.17 1.53 -10.78
N TYR A 76 -12.35 1.35 -11.81
CA TYR A 76 -12.51 2.08 -13.07
C TYR A 76 -13.56 1.45 -14.00
N ILE A 77 -13.87 0.15 -13.87
CA ILE A 77 -14.87 -0.53 -14.71
C ILE A 77 -16.23 -0.56 -14.02
N VAL A 78 -16.29 -0.87 -12.72
CA VAL A 78 -17.57 -1.07 -12.02
C VAL A 78 -18.28 0.25 -11.72
N HIS A 79 -17.54 1.31 -11.39
CA HIS A 79 -18.12 2.62 -11.07
C HIS A 79 -18.45 3.41 -12.34
N ALA A 80 -19.36 2.88 -13.18
CA ALA A 80 -19.77 3.51 -14.44
C ALA A 80 -20.34 4.92 -14.24
N ASP A 81 -20.98 5.18 -13.10
CA ASP A 81 -21.51 6.52 -12.73
C ASP A 81 -20.40 7.57 -12.57
N ILE A 82 -19.17 7.15 -12.26
CA ILE A 82 -18.00 8.01 -12.10
C ILE A 82 -17.12 7.98 -13.35
N ASN A 83 -16.91 6.79 -13.94
CA ASN A 83 -16.09 6.58 -15.13
C ASN A 83 -16.88 5.87 -16.24
N PRO A 84 -17.74 6.58 -16.99
CA PRO A 84 -18.60 5.98 -18.01
C PRO A 84 -17.84 5.42 -19.23
N THR A 85 -16.56 5.75 -19.38
CA THR A 85 -15.72 5.19 -20.46
C THR A 85 -15.20 3.79 -20.13
N HIS A 86 -15.21 3.40 -18.85
CA HIS A 86 -14.64 2.15 -18.34
C HIS A 86 -13.13 1.99 -18.62
N ILE A 87 -12.47 3.06 -19.09
CA ILE A 87 -11.04 3.03 -19.37
C ILE A 87 -10.29 2.95 -18.05
N VAL A 88 -9.43 1.94 -17.94
CA VAL A 88 -8.53 1.75 -16.81
C VAL A 88 -7.18 2.41 -17.13
N PRO A 89 -6.71 3.39 -16.35
CA PRO A 89 -5.39 3.99 -16.56
C PRO A 89 -4.28 2.95 -16.50
N LYS A 90 -3.24 3.07 -17.35
CA LYS A 90 -2.07 2.18 -17.27
C LYS A 90 -1.18 2.49 -16.06
N GLY A 91 -0.97 3.77 -15.74
CA GLY A 91 -0.20 4.17 -14.57
C GLY A 91 -0.92 3.89 -13.23
N PRO A 92 -0.32 4.30 -12.10
CA PRO A 92 1.04 4.84 -11.96
C PRO A 92 2.12 3.77 -12.16
N GLN A 93 3.39 4.18 -12.20
CA GLN A 93 4.51 3.25 -12.10
C GLN A 93 4.61 2.73 -10.66
N LEU A 94 4.71 1.41 -10.49
CA LEU A 94 4.60 0.76 -9.17
C LEU A 94 5.95 0.35 -8.56
N ALA A 95 7.02 0.29 -9.36
CA ALA A 95 8.36 -0.09 -8.90
C ALA A 95 8.90 0.77 -7.74
N ASN A 96 8.34 1.97 -7.53
CA ASN A 96 8.72 2.83 -6.41
C ASN A 96 8.28 2.26 -5.05
N TRP A 97 7.31 1.34 -4.98
CA TRP A 97 6.94 0.65 -3.73
C TRP A 97 8.08 -0.18 -3.13
N LEU A 98 9.00 -0.68 -3.96
CA LEU A 98 10.13 -1.52 -3.54
C LEU A 98 11.41 -0.72 -3.23
N THR A 99 11.34 0.61 -3.25
CA THR A 99 12.50 1.45 -2.91
C THR A 99 12.68 1.53 -1.39
N GLN A 100 13.92 1.73 -0.93
CA GLN A 100 14.25 1.80 0.50
C GLN A 100 13.46 2.90 1.22
N HIS A 101 12.85 2.56 2.35
CA HIS A 101 11.99 3.46 3.12
C HIS A 101 12.66 4.14 4.32
N GLY A 102 13.74 3.59 4.87
CA GLY A 102 14.50 4.23 5.95
C GLY A 102 13.79 4.25 7.32
N ARG A 103 12.76 3.42 7.50
CA ARG A 103 11.88 3.45 8.70
C ARG A 103 12.48 2.68 9.87
N GLU A 104 13.40 1.77 9.60
CA GLU A 104 14.23 1.06 10.57
C GLU A 104 15.03 2.02 11.47
N ALA A 105 15.36 3.22 10.99
CA ALA A 105 16.03 4.25 11.81
C ALA A 105 15.19 4.73 13.01
N LEU A 106 13.88 4.49 13.00
CA LEU A 106 12.97 4.79 14.11
C LEU A 106 12.83 3.62 15.11
N GLY A 107 13.60 2.54 14.93
CA GLY A 107 13.53 1.33 15.76
C GLY A 107 12.26 0.52 15.50
N GLY A 108 11.65 0.03 16.58
CA GLY A 108 10.47 -0.81 16.53
C GLY A 108 10.76 -2.25 16.09
N ASN A 109 9.85 -3.14 16.44
CA ASN A 109 9.91 -4.56 16.10
C ASN A 109 8.57 -4.95 15.47
N ALA A 110 8.53 -5.09 14.14
CA ALA A 110 7.29 -5.30 13.38
C ALA A 110 6.40 -6.40 13.98
N PHE A 111 7.01 -7.51 14.42
CA PHE A 111 6.32 -8.70 14.92
C PHE A 111 6.49 -8.91 16.44
N GLY A 112 7.12 -7.98 17.16
CA GLY A 112 7.45 -8.14 18.57
C GLY A 112 8.28 -9.42 18.82
N GLU A 113 7.91 -10.21 19.82
CA GLU A 113 8.56 -11.52 20.09
C GLU A 113 8.23 -12.60 19.03
N GLY A 114 7.38 -12.29 18.05
CA GLY A 114 7.00 -13.20 16.96
C GLY A 114 7.94 -13.14 15.76
N THR A 115 7.62 -13.95 14.75
CA THR A 115 8.35 -14.00 13.48
C THR A 115 7.46 -13.61 12.30
N PRO A 116 8.04 -13.02 11.22
CA PRO A 116 7.31 -12.83 9.98
C PRO A 116 6.74 -14.15 9.45
N PRO A 117 5.59 -14.14 8.77
CA PRO A 117 5.09 -15.32 8.07
C PRO A 117 6.02 -15.72 6.92
N GLY A 118 5.92 -16.98 6.49
CA GLY A 118 6.47 -17.42 5.21
C GLY A 118 5.69 -16.81 4.02
N PRO A 119 6.14 -17.08 2.78
CA PRO A 119 5.42 -16.63 1.59
C PRO A 119 4.02 -17.27 1.51
N PRO A 120 3.07 -16.62 0.81
CA PRO A 120 1.75 -17.19 0.58
C PRO A 120 1.82 -18.55 -0.14
N PRO A 121 0.85 -19.46 0.09
CA PRO A 121 0.66 -20.65 -0.74
C PRO A 121 0.52 -20.28 -2.21
N GLU A 122 0.97 -21.17 -3.12
CA GLU A 122 0.96 -20.93 -4.58
C GLU A 122 -0.40 -20.43 -5.11
N ALA A 123 -1.50 -21.02 -4.63
CA ALA A 123 -2.88 -20.66 -5.02
C ALA A 123 -3.30 -19.24 -4.59
N GLU A 124 -2.60 -18.64 -3.63
CA GLU A 124 -2.87 -17.30 -3.09
C GLU A 124 -1.85 -16.26 -3.58
N THR A 125 -0.84 -16.67 -4.36
CA THR A 125 0.16 -15.75 -4.90
C THR A 125 -0.46 -14.77 -5.90
N VAL A 126 -0.12 -13.49 -5.76
CA VAL A 126 -0.50 -12.47 -6.73
C VAL A 126 0.20 -12.76 -8.07
N PRO A 127 -0.53 -12.76 -9.21
CA PRO A 127 0.06 -13.04 -10.51
C PRO A 127 1.22 -12.11 -10.87
N VAL A 128 2.21 -12.65 -11.59
CA VAL A 128 3.36 -11.87 -12.06
C VAL A 128 2.91 -10.66 -12.89
N GLY A 129 3.43 -9.48 -12.53
CA GLY A 129 3.07 -8.21 -13.18
C GLY A 129 1.81 -7.54 -12.64
N HIS A 130 1.13 -8.12 -11.65
CA HIS A 130 0.00 -7.49 -10.96
C HIS A 130 0.42 -6.67 -9.72
N SER A 131 1.60 -6.95 -9.16
CA SER A 131 2.19 -6.21 -8.03
C SER A 131 3.37 -5.33 -8.46
N ALA A 132 4.07 -4.72 -7.50
CA ALA A 132 5.19 -3.79 -7.70
C ALA A 132 6.50 -4.44 -8.17
#